data_AF-A0A3D1RGN5-F1
#
_entry.id   AF-A0A3D1RGN5-F1
#
_cell.length_a   1.000
_cell.length_b   1.000
_cell.length_c   1.000
_cell.angle_alpha   90.00
_cell.angle_beta   90.00
_cell.angle_gamma   90.00
#
_symmetry.space_group_name_H-M   'P 1'
#
loop_
_entity.id
_entity.type
_entity.pdbx_description
1 polymer ?
#
loop_
_entity_poly.entity_id
_entity_poly.type
_entity_poly.pdbx_seq_one_letter_code
_entity_poly.pdbx_strand_id
1 'polypeptide(L)' 'MSDIQNTRMFLMRIAQSIGMGLLWMIFQMGWGMYFEWAYIGSVPAWMNGVFYVQFVITAWWVVRYIRNKWK' A
#
# COMPACT_ATOMS: atom_id res chain seq x y z
N MET A 1 -15.90 -25.51 -15.30
CA MET A 1 -15.14 -24.28 -15.57
C MET A 1 -13.81 -24.69 -16.19
N SER A 2 -13.38 -24.12 -17.33
CA SER A 2 -12.15 -24.60 -17.99
C SER A 2 -10.89 -24.21 -17.19
N ASP A 3 -9.88 -25.07 -17.19
CA ASP A 3 -8.62 -24.86 -16.44
C ASP A 3 -7.95 -23.51 -16.74
N ILE A 4 -8.08 -23.04 -17.99
CA ILE A 4 -7.59 -21.75 -18.44
C ILE A 4 -8.21 -20.59 -17.64
N GLN A 5 -9.51 -20.66 -17.31
CA GLN A 5 -10.19 -19.62 -16.53
C GLN A 5 -9.68 -19.59 -15.08
N ASN A 6 -9.41 -20.75 -14.49
CA ASN A 6 -8.86 -20.85 -13.13
C ASN A 6 -7.45 -20.24 -13.06
N THR A 7 -6.58 -20.60 -14.01
CA THR A 7 -5.21 -20.05 -14.11
C THR A 7 -5.23 -18.54 -14.29
N ARG A 8 -6.08 -18.03 -15.20
CA ARG A 8 -6.24 -16.59 -15.42
C ARG A 8 -6.68 -15.88 -14.14
N MET A 9 -7.65 -16.43 -13.41
CA MET A 9 -8.18 -15.83 -12.18
C MET A 9 -7.14 -15.80 -11.06
N PHE A 10 -6.34 -16.86 -10.94
CA PHE A 10 -5.22 -16.93 -10.01
C PHE A 10 -4.15 -15.86 -10.32
N LEU A 11 -3.72 -15.75 -11.57
CA LEU A 11 -2.75 -14.74 -12.00
C LEU A 11 -3.26 -13.31 -11.78
N MET A 12 -4.55 -13.06 -12.07
CA MET A 12 -5.18 -11.77 -11.78
C MET A 12 -5.19 -11.45 -10.28
N ARG A 13 -5.44 -12.44 -9.41
CA ARG A 13 -5.41 -12.27 -7.95
C ARG A 13 -4.02 -11.85 -7.47
N ILE A 14 -2.96 -12.45 -8.03
CA ILE A 14 -1.56 -12.08 -7.76
C ILE A 14 -1.29 -10.65 -8.24
N ALA A 15 -1.55 -10.37 -9.51
CA ALA A 15 -1.28 -9.08 -10.12
C ALA A 15 -1.97 -7.94 -9.37
N GLN A 16 -3.23 -8.14 -8.96
CA GLN A 16 -3.95 -7.15 -8.18
C GLN A 16 -3.40 -6.98 -6.75
N SER A 17 -2.85 -8.02 -6.15
CA SER A 17 -2.25 -7.94 -4.81
C SER A 17 -0.96 -7.14 -4.85
N ILE A 18 -0.08 -7.46 -5.80
CA ILE A 18 1.17 -6.73 -6.04
C ILE A 18 0.85 -5.28 -6.45
N GLY A 19 -0.07 -5.10 -7.38
CA GLY A 19 -0.47 -3.78 -7.87
C GLY A 19 -0.99 -2.88 -6.75
N MET A 20 -1.81 -3.40 -5.84
CA MET A 20 -2.29 -2.62 -4.69
C MET A 20 -1.14 -2.21 -3.76
N GLY A 21 -0.19 -3.11 -3.49
CA GLY A 21 1.00 -2.80 -2.69
C GLY A 21 1.85 -1.70 -3.33
N LEU A 22 2.13 -1.81 -4.63
CA LEU A 22 2.89 -0.82 -5.38
C LEU A 22 2.19 0.54 -5.43
N LEU A 23 0.87 0.56 -5.70
CA LEU A 23 0.09 1.80 -5.70
C LEU A 23 0.13 2.50 -4.34
N TRP A 24 0.01 1.74 -3.26
CA TRP A 24 0.12 2.28 -1.91
C TRP A 24 1.52 2.85 -1.63
N MET A 25 2.59 2.16 -2.04
CA MET A 25 3.95 2.66 -1.88
C MET A 25 4.19 3.95 -2.67
N ILE A 26 3.76 4.01 -3.93
CA ILE A 26 3.90 5.21 -4.78
C ILE A 26 3.13 6.38 -4.16
N PHE A 27 1.91 6.14 -3.70
CA PHE A 27 1.10 7.17 -3.05
C PHE A 27 1.78 7.70 -1.78
N GLN A 28 2.26 6.82 -0.91
CA GLN A 28 2.90 7.22 0.34
C GLN A 28 4.23 7.95 0.11
N MET A 29 5.04 7.48 -0.83
CA MET A 29 6.28 8.17 -1.20
C MET A 29 6.00 9.53 -1.83
N GLY A 30 5.08 9.60 -2.79
CA GLY A 30 4.71 10.85 -3.45
C GLY A 30 4.16 11.88 -2.47
N TRP A 31 3.23 11.47 -1.60
CA TRP A 31 2.66 12.34 -0.58
C TRP A 31 3.70 12.78 0.45
N GLY A 32 4.50 11.84 0.97
CA GLY A 32 5.52 12.10 1.97
C GLY A 32 6.65 12.99 1.46
N MET A 33 7.03 12.86 0.19
CA MET A 33 8.04 13.72 -0.43
C MET A 33 7.47 15.10 -0.78
N TYR A 34 6.26 15.18 -1.34
CA TYR A 34 5.64 16.44 -1.75
C TYR A 34 5.46 17.42 -0.59
N PHE A 35 5.06 16.91 0.58
CA PHE A 35 4.92 17.72 1.79
C PHE A 35 6.17 17.72 2.68
N GLU A 36 7.23 17.05 2.26
CA GLU A 36 8.46 16.83 3.01
C GLU A 36 8.28 16.11 4.37
N TRP A 37 7.10 15.57 4.67
CA TRP A 37 6.78 14.85 5.92
C TRP A 37 7.52 13.52 6.06
N ALA A 38 8.06 12.99 4.97
CA ALA A 38 8.91 11.81 4.98
C ALA A 38 10.36 12.11 5.42
N TYR A 39 10.77 13.38 5.49
CA TYR A 39 12.11 13.78 5.90
C TYR A 39 12.12 14.20 7.37
N ILE A 40 13.03 13.61 8.14
CA ILE A 40 13.17 13.94 9.56
C ILE A 40 13.86 15.31 9.67
N GLY A 41 13.17 16.29 10.27
CA GLY A 41 13.72 17.62 10.57
C GLY A 41 13.44 18.71 9.52
N SER A 42 12.82 18.40 8.39
CA SER A 42 12.33 19.38 7.39
C SER A 42 11.08 20.13 7.87
N VAL A 43 10.20 19.44 8.59
CA VAL A 43 8.93 19.96 9.11
C VAL A 43 8.83 19.72 10.62
N PRO A 44 7.88 20.39 11.33
CA PRO A 44 7.65 20.16 12.75
C PRO A 44 7.50 18.67 13.08
N ALA A 45 8.15 18.22 14.16
CA ALA A 45 8.26 16.80 14.52
C ALA A 45 6.90 16.08 14.65
N TRP A 46 5.85 16.80 15.05
CA TRP A 46 4.50 16.24 15.15
C TRP A 46 3.91 15.87 13.78
N MET A 47 4.25 16.60 12.71
CA MET A 47 3.77 16.31 11.35
C MET A 47 4.38 15.01 10.83
N ASN A 48 5.68 14.82 11.04
CA ASN A 48 6.36 13.56 10.76
C ASN A 48 5.73 12.41 11.54
N GLY A 49 5.48 12.62 12.84
CA GLY A 49 4.81 11.63 13.69
C GLY A 49 3.44 11.22 13.14
N VAL A 50 2.60 12.18 12.76
CA VAL A 50 1.29 11.91 12.15
C VAL A 50 1.42 11.15 10.84
N PHE A 51 2.36 11.54 9.97
CA PHE A 51 2.61 10.85 8.71
C PHE A 51 3.00 9.39 8.91
N TYR A 52 3.97 9.09 9.78
CA TYR A 52 4.39 7.71 10.04
C TYR A 52 3.31 6.87 10.72
N VAL A 53 2.49 7.45 11.61
CA VAL A 53 1.33 6.75 12.20
C VAL A 53 0.30 6.42 11.13
N GLN A 54 -0.04 7.37 10.26
CA GLN A 54 -0.93 7.16 9.13
C GLN A 54 -0.37 6.11 8.16
N PHE A 55 0.94 6.11 7.92
CA PHE A 55 1.62 5.13 7.08
C PHE A 55 1.44 3.71 7.63
N VAL A 56 1.68 3.49 8.92
CA VAL A 56 1.51 2.18 9.56
C VAL A 56 0.04 1.73 9.55
N ILE A 57 -0.89 2.63 9.86
CA ILE A 57 -2.32 2.31 9.82
C ILE A 57 -2.72 1.88 8.40
N THR A 58 -2.38 2.65 7.38
CA THR A 58 -2.74 2.29 6.00
C THR A 58 -2.03 1.05 5.50
N ALA A 59 -0.78 0.80 5.92
CA ALA A 59 -0.08 -0.46 5.64
C ALA A 59 -0.87 -1.66 6.17
N TRP A 60 -1.36 -1.58 7.41
CA TRP A 60 -2.19 -2.62 7.99
C TRP A 60 -3.48 -2.86 7.19
N TRP A 61 -4.13 -1.79 6.71
CA TRP A 61 -5.30 -1.90 5.84
C TRP A 61 -4.98 -2.58 4.50
N VAL A 62 -3.85 -2.27 3.88
CA VAL A 62 -3.40 -2.92 2.64
C VAL A 62 -3.14 -4.42 2.87
N VAL A 63 -2.42 -4.76 3.94
CA VAL A 63 -2.17 -6.16 4.31
C VAL A 63 -3.49 -6.89 4.58
N ARG A 64 -4.43 -6.27 5.29
CA ARG A 64 -5.77 -6.81 5.52
C ARG A 64 -6.53 -7.02 4.21
N TYR A 65 -6.49 -6.05 3.30
CA TYR A 65 -7.14 -6.14 1.99
C TYR A 65 -6.58 -7.32 1.19
N ILE A 66 -5.25 -7.44 1.10
CA ILE A 66 -4.58 -8.55 0.42
C ILE A 66 -4.97 -9.86 1.10
N ARG A 67 -4.83 -9.97 2.43
CA ARG A 67 -5.19 -11.21 3.16
C ARG A 67 -6.65 -11.63 2.93
N ASN A 68 -7.60 -10.70 2.95
CA ASN A 68 -9.00 -11.00 2.67
C ASN A 68 -9.22 -11.41 1.23
N LYS A 69 -8.46 -10.84 0.29
CA LYS A 69 -8.49 -11.23 -1.10
C LYS A 69 -7.97 -12.65 -1.29
N TRP A 70 -7.09 -13.17 -0.43
CA TRP A 70 -6.48 -14.53 -0.48
C TRP A 70 -7.19 -15.61 0.33
N LYS A 71 -8.15 -15.24 1.18
CA LYS A 71 -9.11 -16.18 1.78
C LYS A 71 -10.13 -16.63 0.75
#